data_AF-A0A5C7XE55-F1
#
_entry.id   AF-A0A5C7XE55-F1
#
_cell.length_a   1.000
_cell.length_b   1.000
_cell.length_c   1.000
_cell.angle_alpha   90.00
_cell.angle_beta   90.00
_cell.angle_gamma   90.00
#
_symmetry.space_group_name_H-M   'P 1'
#
loop_
_entity.id
_entity.type
_entity.pdbx_description
1 polymer ?
#
loop_
_entity_poly.entity_id
_entity_poly.type
_entity_poly.pdbx_seq_one_letter_code
_entity_poly.pdbx_strand_id
1 'polypeptide(L)'
;MNLVEKHITPDLMEAYRRSDSKPEAWTEAEVARALNRYEKFFLLAAKHPEEPIAPTKDIDVMWHLHMLSPRFYFEDCMRAMGKILDHDGGFGKGEGEMPRLQATFARTERLWQAEYGEPYFTPNELDADGLVNCWHDCQSRCWHACSNKIAIEAA
;
A
#
# COMPACT_ATOMS: atom_id res chain seq x y z
N MET A 1 -6.76 -30.22 -3.01
CA MET A 1 -7.65 -29.04 -3.15
C MET A 1 -6.90 -27.88 -2.51
N ASN A 2 -6.00 -27.24 -3.27
CA ASN A 2 -5.18 -26.15 -2.75
C ASN A 2 -6.04 -24.88 -2.76
N LEU A 3 -6.69 -24.61 -1.63
CA LEU A 3 -7.11 -23.26 -1.31
C LEU A 3 -5.80 -22.48 -1.16
N VAL A 4 -5.47 -21.65 -2.15
CA VAL A 4 -4.46 -20.61 -1.96
C VAL A 4 -4.98 -19.78 -0.80
N GLU A 5 -4.35 -19.89 0.37
CA GLU A 5 -4.79 -19.13 1.54
C GLU A 5 -4.79 -17.65 1.18
N LYS A 6 -5.95 -17.02 1.27
CA LYS A 6 -6.06 -15.60 1.00
C LYS A 6 -5.34 -14.87 2.14
N HIS A 7 -4.21 -14.23 1.82
CA HIS A 7 -3.42 -13.52 2.82
C HIS A 7 -4.02 -12.15 3.18
N ILE A 8 -4.89 -11.61 2.32
CA ILE A 8 -5.62 -10.36 2.53
C ILE A 8 -7.11 -10.68 2.72
N THR A 9 -7.61 -10.44 3.93
CA THR A 9 -8.98 -10.74 4.34
C THR A 9 -10.02 -9.80 3.71
N PRO A 10 -9.91 -8.45 3.81
CA PRO A 10 -10.94 -7.56 3.30
C PRO A 10 -11.04 -7.60 1.78
N ASP A 11 -12.24 -7.26 1.26
CA ASP A 11 -12.42 -7.02 -0.17
C ASP A 11 -11.89 -5.62 -0.50
N LEU A 12 -10.63 -5.55 -0.95
CA LEU A 12 -9.99 -4.29 -1.30
C LEU A 12 -10.54 -3.67 -2.59
N MET A 13 -11.17 -4.45 -3.48
CA MET A 13 -11.88 -3.89 -4.63
C MET A 13 -13.09 -3.10 -4.15
N GLU A 14 -13.86 -3.66 -3.23
CA GLU A 14 -15.01 -2.98 -2.64
C GLU A 14 -14.59 -1.80 -1.76
N ALA A 15 -13.50 -1.95 -0.98
CA ALA A 15 -12.93 -0.85 -0.21
C ALA A 15 -12.51 0.32 -1.13
N TYR A 16 -11.92 0.02 -2.29
CA TYR A 16 -11.57 1.02 -3.30
C TYR A 16 -12.80 1.74 -3.84
N ARG A 17 -13.86 0.99 -4.21
CA ARG A 17 -15.10 1.58 -4.75
C ARG A 17 -15.79 2.54 -3.77
N ARG A 18 -15.68 2.26 -2.47
CA ARG A 18 -16.28 3.06 -1.39
C ARG A 18 -15.40 4.21 -0.88
N SER A 19 -14.17 4.34 -1.38
CA SER A 19 -13.24 5.38 -0.91
C SER A 19 -13.52 6.72 -1.60
N ASP A 20 -13.85 7.74 -0.80
CA ASP A 20 -14.05 9.13 -1.25
C ASP A 20 -12.74 9.80 -1.70
N SER A 21 -11.59 9.18 -1.42
CA SER A 21 -10.25 9.71 -1.69
C SER A 21 -9.46 8.76 -2.60
N LYS A 22 -10.12 8.22 -3.63
CA LYS A 22 -9.49 7.39 -4.66
C LYS A 22 -8.86 8.26 -5.75
N PRO A 23 -7.79 7.80 -6.45
CA PRO A 23 -7.48 8.31 -7.76
C PRO A 23 -8.71 8.10 -8.66
N GLU A 24 -9.47 9.15 -8.97
CA GLU A 24 -10.72 9.03 -9.75
C GLU A 24 -10.53 8.37 -11.13
N ALA A 25 -9.28 8.29 -11.61
CA ALA A 25 -8.91 7.88 -12.95
C ALA A 25 -8.71 6.36 -13.18
N TRP A 26 -8.68 5.50 -12.15
CA TRP A 26 -8.45 4.06 -12.40
C TRP A 26 -9.70 3.32 -12.85
N THR A 27 -9.58 2.60 -13.96
CA THR A 27 -10.50 1.58 -14.45
C THR A 27 -10.51 0.35 -13.53
N GLU A 28 -11.56 -0.46 -13.59
CA GLU A 28 -11.66 -1.72 -12.85
C GLU A 28 -10.44 -2.64 -13.08
N ALA A 29 -9.91 -2.66 -14.31
CA ALA A 29 -8.72 -3.44 -14.66
C ALA A 29 -7.45 -2.92 -13.98
N GLU A 30 -7.29 -1.60 -13.85
CA GLU A 30 -6.16 -1.00 -13.14
C GLU A 30 -6.24 -1.25 -11.63
N VAL A 31 -7.44 -1.20 -11.04
CA VAL A 31 -7.67 -1.57 -9.63
C VAL A 31 -7.33 -3.05 -9.42
N ALA A 32 -7.80 -3.95 -10.29
CA ALA A 32 -7.49 -5.38 -10.19
C ALA A 32 -5.97 -5.65 -10.33
N ARG A 33 -5.29 -4.94 -11.24
CA ARG A 33 -3.83 -5.01 -11.40
C ARG A 33 -3.10 -4.55 -10.13
N ALA A 34 -3.52 -3.41 -9.57
CA ALA A 34 -2.94 -2.87 -8.34
C ALA A 34 -3.15 -3.81 -7.14
N LEU A 35 -4.33 -4.41 -7.01
CA LEU A 35 -4.61 -5.41 -5.97
C LEU A 35 -3.70 -6.62 -6.10
N ASN A 36 -3.57 -7.19 -7.31
CA ASN A 36 -2.67 -8.32 -7.54
C ASN A 36 -1.22 -7.98 -7.17
N ARG A 37 -0.75 -6.78 -7.54
CA ARG A 37 0.59 -6.32 -7.21
C ARG A 37 0.78 -6.10 -5.70
N TYR A 38 -0.25 -5.62 -4.99
CA TYR A 38 -0.22 -5.49 -3.54
C TYR A 38 -0.15 -6.84 -2.83
N GLU A 39 -0.92 -7.84 -3.27
CA GLU A 39 -0.86 -9.19 -2.71
C GLU A 39 0.54 -9.80 -2.87
N LYS A 40 1.16 -9.62 -4.05
CA LYS A 40 2.57 -9.99 -4.28
C LYS A 40 3.51 -9.23 -3.34
N PHE A 41 3.39 -7.91 -3.25
CA PHE A 41 4.21 -7.08 -2.37
C PHE A 41 4.14 -7.52 -0.90
N PHE A 42 2.94 -7.81 -0.40
CA PHE A 42 2.70 -8.26 0.97
C PHE A 42 3.41 -9.59 1.27
N LEU A 43 3.36 -10.53 0.31
CA LEU A 43 4.08 -11.80 0.41
C LEU A 43 5.59 -11.65 0.29
N LEU A 44 6.06 -10.74 -0.58
CA LEU A 44 7.47 -10.42 -0.71
C LEU A 44 8.02 -9.86 0.62
N ALA A 45 7.25 -9.00 1.30
CA ALA A 45 7.56 -8.50 2.63
C ALA A 45 7.70 -9.63 3.67
N ALA A 46 6.73 -10.55 3.66
CA ALA A 46 6.73 -11.70 4.56
C ALA A 46 7.94 -12.64 4.32
N LYS A 47 8.36 -12.80 3.06
CA LYS A 47 9.51 -13.62 2.69
C LYS A 47 10.85 -12.98 3.05
N HIS A 48 10.91 -11.66 3.13
CA HIS A 48 12.12 -10.88 3.40
C HIS A 48 11.94 -9.97 4.63
N PRO A 49 11.69 -10.53 5.83
CA PRO A 49 11.32 -9.74 7.01
C PRO A 49 12.42 -8.81 7.53
N GLU A 50 13.68 -9.03 7.13
CA GLU A 50 14.85 -8.22 7.52
C GLU A 50 15.18 -7.11 6.50
N GLU A 51 14.50 -7.10 5.35
CA GLU A 51 14.76 -6.15 4.28
C GLU A 51 13.69 -5.05 4.28
N PRO A 52 14.07 -3.77 4.26
CA PRO A 52 13.09 -2.72 3.97
C PRO A 52 12.62 -2.88 2.52
N ILE A 53 11.32 -2.70 2.30
CA ILE A 53 10.70 -2.71 0.98
C ILE A 53 9.95 -1.40 0.77
N ALA A 54 10.00 -0.87 -0.45
CA ALA A 54 9.32 0.38 -0.81
C ALA A 54 8.23 0.08 -1.85
N PRO A 55 6.95 0.41 -1.58
CA PRO A 55 5.86 0.15 -2.50
C PRO A 55 5.93 1.08 -3.72
N THR A 56 5.38 0.64 -4.86
CA THR A 56 4.97 1.57 -5.94
C THR A 56 3.68 2.30 -5.57
N LYS A 57 3.37 3.41 -6.24
CA LYS A 57 2.18 4.22 -5.95
C LYS A 57 0.88 3.40 -5.95
N ASP A 58 0.74 2.47 -6.91
CA ASP A 58 -0.44 1.64 -7.02
C ASP A 58 -0.57 0.62 -5.88
N ILE A 59 0.56 0.01 -5.50
CA ILE A 59 0.68 -0.88 -4.34
C ILE A 59 0.36 -0.12 -3.04
N ASP A 60 0.91 1.09 -2.88
CA ASP A 60 0.73 1.95 -1.71
C ASP A 60 -0.74 2.34 -1.50
N VAL A 61 -1.50 2.59 -2.58
CA VAL A 61 -2.95 2.84 -2.49
C VAL A 61 -3.69 1.62 -1.92
N MET A 62 -3.41 0.41 -2.41
CA MET A 62 -4.05 -0.81 -1.91
C MET A 62 -3.64 -1.12 -0.47
N TRP A 63 -2.38 -0.87 -0.13
CA TRP A 63 -1.88 -1.02 1.22
C TRP A 63 -2.61 -0.09 2.20
N HIS A 64 -2.80 1.18 1.84
CA HIS A 64 -3.61 2.10 2.64
C HIS A 64 -5.05 1.60 2.84
N LEU A 65 -5.71 1.10 1.78
CA LEU A 65 -7.06 0.53 1.91
C LEU A 65 -7.10 -0.66 2.88
N HIS A 66 -6.05 -1.49 2.88
CA HIS A 66 -5.94 -2.58 3.85
C HIS A 66 -5.79 -2.05 5.28
N MET A 67 -4.94 -1.04 5.50
CA MET A 67 -4.73 -0.41 6.82
C MET A 67 -6.01 0.25 7.39
N LEU A 68 -6.94 0.70 6.54
CA LEU A 68 -8.25 1.23 6.95
C LEU A 68 -9.19 0.16 7.56
N SER A 69 -8.82 -1.13 7.48
CA SER A 69 -9.46 -2.22 8.22
C SER A 69 -8.51 -2.73 9.31
N PRO A 70 -8.23 -1.95 10.37
CA PRO A 70 -7.08 -2.18 11.26
C PRO A 70 -7.06 -3.54 11.94
N ARG A 71 -8.24 -4.09 12.28
CA ARG A 71 -8.35 -5.46 12.82
C ARG A 71 -7.87 -6.51 11.81
N PHE A 72 -8.39 -6.46 10.59
CA PHE A 72 -7.99 -7.41 9.55
C PHE A 72 -6.54 -7.22 9.15
N TYR A 73 -6.08 -5.97 9.04
CA TYR A 73 -4.68 -5.67 8.77
C TYR A 73 -3.74 -6.31 9.78
N PHE A 74 -4.05 -6.18 11.07
CA PHE A 74 -3.30 -6.82 12.14
C PHE A 74 -3.31 -8.35 12.02
N GLU A 75 -4.49 -8.96 11.90
CA GLU A 75 -4.66 -10.42 11.82
C GLU A 75 -3.93 -11.00 10.59
N ASP A 76 -3.97 -10.30 9.45
CA ASP A 76 -3.30 -10.68 8.21
C ASP A 76 -1.78 -10.57 8.31
N CYS A 77 -1.28 -9.47 8.89
CA CYS A 77 0.15 -9.30 9.17
C CYS A 77 0.68 -10.37 10.13
N MET A 78 -0.03 -10.63 11.23
CA MET A 78 0.37 -11.67 12.18
C MET A 78 0.41 -13.05 11.51
N ARG A 79 -0.59 -13.37 10.69
CA ARG A 79 -0.67 -14.65 9.99
C ARG A 79 0.42 -14.82 8.94
N ALA A 80 0.78 -13.77 8.21
CA ALA A 80 1.76 -13.85 7.13
C ALA A 80 3.21 -13.71 7.58
N MET A 81 3.51 -12.84 8.56
CA MET A 81 4.89 -12.51 8.94
C MET A 81 5.13 -12.37 10.45
N GLY A 82 4.12 -12.60 11.30
CA GLY A 82 4.26 -12.55 12.77
C GLY A 82 4.52 -11.17 13.37
N LYS A 83 4.52 -10.12 12.55
CA LYS A 83 4.71 -8.71 12.94
C LYS A 83 3.90 -7.81 12.00
N ILE A 84 3.63 -6.58 12.43
CA ILE A 84 2.96 -5.59 11.57
C ILE A 84 3.96 -5.15 10.49
N LEU A 85 3.53 -5.11 9.24
CA LEU A 85 4.26 -4.41 8.19
C LEU A 85 4.09 -2.90 8.44
N ASP A 86 5.14 -2.23 8.89
CA ASP A 86 5.05 -0.83 9.29
C ASP A 86 5.05 0.10 8.07
N HIS A 87 4.32 1.21 8.15
CA HIS A 87 4.22 2.20 7.07
C HIS A 87 4.75 3.56 7.56
N ASP A 88 5.84 4.02 6.96
CA ASP A 88 6.37 5.37 7.14
C ASP A 88 6.13 6.20 5.88
N GLY A 89 4.95 6.82 5.80
CA GLY A 89 4.58 7.71 4.69
C GLY A 89 5.40 9.00 4.60
N GLY A 90 6.28 9.27 5.58
CA GLY A 90 7.21 10.40 5.58
C GLY A 90 8.60 10.05 5.05
N PHE A 91 8.95 8.76 4.97
CA PHE A 91 10.29 8.31 4.62
C PHE A 91 10.73 8.87 3.27
N GLY A 92 11.89 9.53 3.26
CA GLY A 92 12.44 10.19 2.08
C GLY A 92 12.34 11.72 2.12
N LYS A 93 11.54 12.29 3.04
CA LYS A 93 11.45 13.73 3.27
C LYS A 93 12.48 14.27 4.26
N GLY A 94 13.04 13.40 5.12
CA GLY A 94 14.09 13.77 6.06
C GLY A 94 15.45 14.01 5.39
N GLU A 95 16.33 14.74 6.08
CA GLU A 95 17.69 14.99 5.62
C GLU A 95 18.44 13.67 5.39
N GLY A 96 18.92 13.45 4.16
CA GLY A 96 19.65 12.23 3.79
C GLY A 96 18.78 10.97 3.63
N GLU A 97 17.45 11.06 3.74
CA GLU A 97 16.57 9.90 3.55
C GLU A 97 16.30 9.59 2.09
N MET A 98 16.28 10.60 1.21
CA MET A 98 15.98 10.40 -0.21
C MET A 98 16.92 9.36 -0.88
N PRO A 99 18.25 9.41 -0.73
CA PRO A 99 19.13 8.36 -1.25
C PRO A 99 18.86 6.97 -0.66
N ARG A 100 18.41 6.90 0.61
CA ARG A 100 18.05 5.63 1.26
C ARG A 100 16.77 5.06 0.67
N LEU A 101 15.75 5.91 0.44
CA LEU A 101 14.52 5.52 -0.24
C LEU A 101 14.81 4.98 -1.65
N GLN A 102 15.65 5.67 -2.43
CA GLN A 102 16.08 5.22 -3.75
C GLN A 102 16.78 3.85 -3.69
N ALA A 103 17.68 3.64 -2.72
CA ALA A 103 18.35 2.36 -2.51
C ALA A 103 17.37 1.23 -2.12
N THR A 104 16.41 1.52 -1.23
CA THR A 104 15.34 0.59 -0.83
C THR A 104 14.45 0.22 -2.02
N PHE A 105 14.10 1.19 -2.86
CA PHE A 105 13.30 0.95 -4.06
C PHE A 105 14.04 0.05 -5.07
N ALA A 106 15.30 0.35 -5.37
CA ALA A 106 16.13 -0.48 -6.24
C ALA A 106 16.36 -1.90 -5.68
N ARG A 107 16.41 -2.06 -4.35
CA ARG A 107 16.45 -3.37 -3.69
C ARG A 107 15.14 -4.12 -3.87
N THR A 108 14.01 -3.45 -3.66
CA THR A 108 12.67 -4.02 -3.82
C THR A 108 12.46 -4.50 -5.25
N GLU A 109 12.89 -3.72 -6.25
CA GLU A 109 12.84 -4.11 -7.66
C GLU A 109 13.60 -5.41 -7.94
N ARG A 110 14.82 -5.54 -7.40
CA ARG A 110 15.63 -6.76 -7.58
C ARG A 110 14.97 -7.98 -6.93
N LEU A 111 14.43 -7.82 -5.72
CA LEU A 111 13.70 -8.89 -5.02
C LEU A 111 12.45 -9.29 -5.81
N TRP A 112 11.70 -8.32 -6.30
CA TRP A 112 10.51 -8.54 -7.12
C TRP A 112 10.82 -9.29 -8.42
N GLN A 113 11.83 -8.84 -9.17
CA GLN A 113 12.26 -9.50 -10.40
C GLN A 113 12.74 -10.94 -10.14
N ALA A 114 13.44 -11.18 -9.03
CA ALA A 114 13.89 -12.50 -8.64
C ALA A 114 12.73 -13.44 -8.24
N GLU A 115 11.71 -12.91 -7.57
CA GLU A 115 10.57 -13.69 -7.09
C GLU A 115 9.54 -13.98 -8.19
N TYR A 116 9.20 -12.97 -8.99
CA TYR A 116 8.06 -13.01 -9.90
C TYR A 116 8.45 -13.02 -11.38
N GLY A 117 9.71 -12.75 -11.72
CA GLY A 117 10.17 -12.75 -13.11
C GLY A 117 9.64 -11.60 -13.97
N GLU A 118 9.03 -10.58 -13.36
CA GLU A 118 8.42 -9.44 -14.04
C GLU A 118 8.99 -8.09 -13.53
N PRO A 119 8.89 -6.99 -14.30
CA PRO A 119 9.37 -5.68 -13.87
C PRO A 119 8.59 -5.17 -12.65
N TYR A 120 9.27 -4.50 -11.72
CA TYR A 120 8.60 -3.98 -10.53
C TYR A 120 7.73 -2.75 -10.82
N PHE A 121 8.17 -1.86 -11.70
CA PHE A 121 7.41 -0.70 -12.16
C PHE A 121 7.61 -0.54 -13.67
N THR A 122 6.75 0.24 -14.30
CA THR A 122 6.92 0.72 -15.67
C THR A 122 7.38 2.18 -15.67
N PRO A 123 8.20 2.64 -16.64
CA PRO A 123 8.72 4.01 -16.63
C PRO A 123 7.65 5.11 -16.57
N ASN A 124 6.43 4.84 -17.04
CA ASN A 124 5.31 5.77 -16.96
C ASN A 124 4.69 5.90 -15.56
N GLU A 125 5.10 5.06 -14.60
CA GLU A 125 4.66 5.10 -13.21
C GLU A 125 5.63 5.86 -12.30
N LEU A 126 6.77 6.31 -12.83
CA LEU A 126 7.71 7.17 -12.13
C LEU A 126 7.30 8.65 -12.23
N ASP A 127 7.53 9.39 -11.15
CA ASP A 127 7.44 10.84 -11.11
C ASP A 127 8.73 11.49 -11.65
N ALA A 128 8.76 12.84 -11.60
CA ALA A 128 9.86 13.65 -12.10
C ALA A 128 11.21 13.37 -11.38
N ASP A 129 11.17 12.83 -10.16
CA ASP A 129 12.35 12.48 -9.37
C ASP A 129 12.78 11.02 -9.59
N GLY A 130 12.13 10.31 -10.52
CA GLY A 130 12.39 8.91 -10.82
C GLY A 130 11.90 7.97 -9.72
N LEU A 131 10.96 8.44 -8.89
CA LEU A 131 10.40 7.71 -7.78
C LEU A 131 8.90 7.52 -7.96
N VAL A 132 8.32 6.72 -7.08
CA VAL A 132 6.89 6.60 -6.95
C VAL A 132 6.51 7.47 -5.76
N ASN A 133 6.01 8.69 -6.02
CA ASN A 133 5.37 9.49 -4.98
C ASN A 133 4.38 8.61 -4.20
N CYS A 134 4.69 8.32 -2.92
CA CYS A 134 3.73 7.75 -1.97
C CYS A 134 2.50 8.65 -2.02
N TRP A 135 1.33 8.05 -2.23
CA TRP A 135 0.13 8.81 -2.45
C TRP A 135 -0.15 9.65 -1.18
N HIS A 136 -0.13 10.98 -1.35
CA HIS A 136 -0.30 12.08 -0.38
C HIS A 136 -0.65 11.79 1.10
N ASP A 137 0.05 12.55 1.96
CA ASP A 137 -0.35 12.99 3.31
C ASP A 137 -1.27 12.05 4.10
N CYS A 138 -0.70 10.92 4.51
CA CYS A 138 -1.30 9.89 5.35
C CYS A 138 -1.91 10.44 6.65
N GLN A 139 -1.49 11.64 7.09
CA GLN A 139 -1.95 12.31 8.32
C GLN A 139 -3.43 12.75 8.23
N SER A 140 -3.94 13.02 7.03
CA SER A 140 -5.26 13.67 6.87
C SER A 140 -6.46 12.71 6.75
N ARG A 141 -6.24 11.39 6.64
CA ARG A 141 -7.34 10.43 6.39
C ARG A 141 -8.16 10.06 7.63
N CYS A 142 -7.60 10.15 8.83
CA CYS A 142 -8.35 9.86 10.06
C CYS A 142 -9.32 10.97 10.46
N TRP A 143 -9.21 12.18 9.89
CA TRP A 143 -10.00 13.34 10.34
C TRP A 143 -11.38 13.44 9.67
N HIS A 144 -11.53 12.94 8.45
CA HIS A 144 -12.77 13.07 7.69
C HIS A 144 -13.85 12.01 8.01
N ALA A 145 -13.48 10.86 8.58
CA ALA A 145 -14.45 9.83 8.98
C ALA A 145 -15.20 10.18 10.28
N CYS A 146 -14.74 11.17 11.06
CA CYS A 146 -15.36 11.58 12.32
C CYS A 146 -15.98 12.99 12.29
N SER A 147 -16.01 13.67 11.15
CA SER A 147 -16.57 15.02 11.02
C SER A 147 -18.05 15.06 10.59
N ASN A 148 -18.83 14.02 10.95
CA ASN A 148 -20.28 14.18 11.03
C ASN A 148 -20.59 15.13 12.19
N LYS A 149 -20.72 16.42 11.88
CA LYS A 149 -21.42 17.37 12.74
C LYS A 149 -22.84 16.83 12.90
N ILE A 150 -23.10 16.11 14.00
CA ILE A 150 -24.45 15.98 14.52
C ILE A 150 -24.88 17.42 14.80
N ALA A 151 -25.75 17.95 13.95
CA ALA A 151 -26.46 19.18 14.25
C ALA A 151 -27.32 18.91 15.49
N ILE A 152 -26.82 19.33 16.65
CA ILE A 152 -27.66 19.46 17.83
C ILE A 152 -28.51 20.70 17.54
N GLU A 153 -29.72 20.48 17.04
CA GLU A 153 -30.76 21.50 17.03
C GLU A 153 -31.08 21.84 18.49
N ALA A 154 -30.68 23.04 18.92
CA ALA A 154 -31.01 23.58 20.22
C ALA A 154 -32.51 23.95 20.23
N ALA A 155 -33.27 23.25 21.08
CA ALA A 155 -34.60 23.66 21.52
C ALA A 155 -34.49 24.66 22.68
#